data_AF-A0A956QVF5-F1
#
_entry.id   AF-A0A956QVF5-F1
#
_cell.length_a   1.000
_cell.length_b   1.000
_cell.length_c   1.000
_cell.angle_alpha   90.00
_cell.angle_beta   90.00
_cell.angle_gamma   90.00
#
_symmetry.space_group_name_H-M   'P 1'
#
loop_
_entity.id
_entity.type
_entity.pdbx_description
1 polymer ?
#
loop_
_entity_poly.entity_id
_entity_poly.type
_entity_poly.pdbx_seq_one_letter_code
_entity_poly.pdbx_strand_id
1 'polypeptide(L)'
;MLDFKPPKDNELIIGCLKLLWPVVTRLRMRGATLVVEPSDVEKFKKLRGKRALVCPNHSNRHDPEVMFGFGLAVDEEFNFIAAREVFDYNNGRNGWLLQRVGTYSVVRGAVDRDSFKTTRDILAHGKKKLVLFPEGEISKQNDFLMPLESG
;
A
#
# COMPACT_ATOMS: atom_id res chain seq x y z
N MET A 1 -1.81 -20.50 -6.64
CA MET A 1 -0.63 -20.56 -7.53
C MET A 1 0.36 -19.53 -7.00
N LEU A 2 1.63 -19.88 -6.76
CA LEU A 2 2.63 -18.99 -6.14
C LEU A 2 3.28 -18.02 -7.15
N ASP A 3 2.58 -17.70 -8.24
CA ASP A 3 3.12 -16.88 -9.31
C ASP A 3 3.19 -15.40 -8.91
N PHE A 4 4.33 -14.76 -9.12
CA PHE A 4 4.52 -13.36 -8.80
C PHE A 4 3.58 -12.43 -9.60
N LYS A 5 2.95 -11.48 -8.92
CA LYS A 5 2.11 -10.42 -9.51
C LYS A 5 2.87 -9.09 -9.48
N PRO A 6 3.43 -8.63 -10.61
CA PRO A 6 4.15 -7.37 -10.67
C PRO A 6 3.22 -6.17 -10.55
N PRO A 7 3.73 -4.99 -10.17
CA PRO A 7 2.96 -3.75 -10.24
C PRO A 7 2.74 -3.41 -11.72
N LYS A 8 1.55 -2.89 -12.04
CA LYS A 8 1.13 -2.50 -13.39
C LYS A 8 0.38 -1.17 -13.33
N ASP A 9 1.07 -0.16 -12.79
CA ASP A 9 0.55 1.20 -12.59
C ASP A 9 -0.28 1.68 -13.78
N ASN A 10 -1.46 2.20 -13.49
CA ASN A 10 -2.36 2.77 -14.48
C ASN A 10 -2.91 4.10 -13.98
N GLU A 11 -2.37 5.19 -14.51
CA GLU A 11 -2.70 6.56 -14.10
C GLU A 11 -4.19 6.90 -14.24
N LEU A 12 -4.88 6.34 -15.23
CA LEU A 12 -6.32 6.54 -15.42
C LEU A 12 -7.11 5.87 -14.28
N ILE A 13 -6.78 4.63 -13.93
CA ILE A 13 -7.44 3.91 -12.84
C ILE A 13 -7.15 4.58 -11.51
N ILE A 14 -5.90 5.00 -11.28
CA ILE A 14 -5.51 5.74 -10.09
C ILE A 14 -6.31 7.04 -10.00
N GLY A 15 -6.33 7.85 -11.07
CA GLY A 15 -7.10 9.09 -11.13
C GLY A 15 -8.59 8.89 -10.86
N CYS A 16 -9.21 7.86 -11.44
CA CYS A 16 -10.59 7.49 -11.13
C CYS A 16 -10.79 7.11 -9.67
N LEU A 17 -9.87 6.36 -9.06
CA LEU A 17 -9.95 5.98 -7.65
C LEU A 17 -9.81 7.19 -6.73
N LYS A 18 -8.93 8.14 -7.07
CA LYS A 18 -8.80 9.44 -6.38
C LYS A 18 -10.09 10.22 -6.42
N LEU A 19 -10.72 10.32 -7.60
CA LEU A 19 -11.99 11.02 -7.79
C LEU A 19 -13.13 10.36 -7.00
N LEU A 20 -13.17 9.03 -6.99
CA LEU A 20 -14.18 8.24 -6.29
C LEU A 20 -13.87 8.05 -4.80
N TRP A 21 -12.80 8.63 -4.27
CA TRP A 21 -12.36 8.41 -2.89
C TRP A 21 -13.46 8.64 -1.84
N PRO A 22 -14.27 9.72 -1.88
CA PRO A 22 -15.37 9.92 -0.93
C PRO A 22 -16.44 8.81 -0.99
N VAL A 23 -16.66 8.22 -2.16
CA VAL A 23 -17.58 7.09 -2.33
C VAL A 23 -16.97 5.81 -1.79
N VAL A 24 -15.67 5.59 -2.06
CA VAL A 24 -14.93 4.43 -1.56
C VAL A 24 -14.90 4.40 -0.04
N THR A 25 -14.58 5.51 0.63
CA THR A 25 -14.58 5.59 2.10
C THR A 25 -15.98 5.34 2.68
N ARG A 26 -17.03 5.89 2.06
CA ARG A 26 -18.42 5.67 2.47
C ARG A 26 -18.82 4.20 2.39
N LEU A 27 -18.50 3.53 1.27
CA LEU A 27 -18.92 2.15 1.02
C LEU A 27 -18.03 1.10 1.71
N ARG A 28 -16.70 1.28 1.69
CA ARG A 28 -15.74 0.27 2.20
C ARG A 28 -15.34 0.50 3.64
N MET A 29 -15.26 1.76 4.08
CA MET A 29 -14.82 2.13 5.43
C MET A 29 -15.96 2.66 6.30
N ARG A 30 -17.22 2.38 5.92
CA ARG A 30 -18.44 2.81 6.64
C ARG A 30 -18.51 4.32 6.92
N GLY A 31 -17.92 5.13 6.04
CA GLY A 31 -17.88 6.59 6.22
C GLY A 31 -16.84 7.08 7.24
N ALA A 32 -15.81 6.27 7.53
CA ALA A 32 -14.68 6.71 8.33
C ALA A 32 -14.05 7.98 7.74
N THR A 33 -13.66 8.90 8.64
CA THR A 33 -12.98 10.14 8.27
C THR A 33 -11.49 9.99 8.55
N LEU A 34 -10.68 10.27 7.55
CA LEU A 34 -9.23 10.35 7.72
C LEU A 34 -8.87 11.76 8.22
N VAL A 35 -8.31 11.84 9.41
CA VAL A 35 -7.73 13.08 9.96
C VAL A 35 -6.21 12.93 9.90
N VAL A 36 -5.56 13.86 9.21
CA VAL A 36 -4.10 13.91 9.12
C VAL A 36 -3.63 15.14 9.87
N GLU A 37 -2.74 14.94 10.83
CA GLU A 37 -2.15 16.05 11.57
C GLU A 37 -1.38 16.98 10.62
N PRO A 38 -1.58 18.31 10.67
CA PRO A 38 -0.88 19.25 9.81
C PRO A 38 0.65 19.11 9.90
N SER A 39 1.16 18.76 11.07
CA SER A 39 2.59 18.54 11.28
C SER A 39 3.13 17.35 10.47
N ASP A 40 2.33 16.31 10.24
CA ASP A 40 2.71 15.14 9.46
C ASP A 40 2.66 15.41 7.96
N VAL A 41 1.70 16.23 7.51
CA VAL A 41 1.68 16.76 6.13
C VAL A 41 2.98 17.52 5.83
N GLU A 42 3.40 18.41 6.73
CA GLU A 42 4.63 19.19 6.55
C GLU A 42 5.90 18.33 6.60
N LYS A 43 5.95 17.31 7.46
CA LYS A 43 7.04 16.31 7.43
C LYS A 43 7.11 15.61 6.08
N PHE A 44 5.96 15.18 5.54
CA PHE A 44 5.93 14.45 4.28
C PHE A 44 6.27 15.33 3.07
N LYS A 45 5.82 16.59 3.05
CA LYS A 45 6.21 17.58 2.02
C LYS A 45 7.73 17.75 1.92
N LYS A 46 8.46 17.71 3.04
CA LYS A 46 9.95 17.79 3.06
C LYS A 46 10.62 16.56 2.42
N LEU A 47 9.89 15.46 2.26
CA LEU A 47 10.33 14.23 1.61
C LEU A 47 9.84 14.11 0.17
N ARG A 48 9.19 15.14 -0.38
CA ARG A 48 8.70 15.14 -1.76
C ARG A 48 9.84 14.94 -2.75
N GLY A 49 9.60 14.09 -3.76
CA GLY A 49 10.62 13.71 -4.76
C GLY A 49 11.73 12.78 -4.23
N LYS A 50 11.76 12.49 -2.92
CA LYS A 50 12.67 11.48 -2.37
C LYS A 50 12.06 10.09 -2.47
N ARG A 51 12.89 9.11 -2.82
CA ARG A 51 12.58 7.69 -2.74
C ARG A 51 12.68 7.26 -1.28
N ALA A 52 11.62 6.69 -0.74
CA ALA A 52 11.56 6.29 0.66
C ALA A 52 10.69 5.04 0.82
N LEU A 53 10.96 4.35 1.92
CA LEU A 53 10.18 3.25 2.42
C LEU A 53 9.34 3.75 3.59
N VAL A 54 8.03 3.54 3.54
CA VAL A 54 7.08 3.98 4.54
C VAL A 54 6.58 2.73 5.26
N CYS A 55 6.83 2.65 6.56
CA CYS A 55 6.59 1.45 7.37
C CYS A 55 5.57 1.74 8.49
N PRO A 56 4.27 1.91 8.16
CA PRO A 56 3.23 2.01 9.18
C PRO A 56 3.03 0.66 9.90
N ASN A 57 2.42 0.70 11.08
CA ASN A 57 1.86 -0.49 11.71
C ASN A 57 0.64 -1.00 10.93
N HIS A 58 0.25 -2.25 11.15
CA HIS A 58 -0.84 -2.93 10.45
C HIS A 58 -1.93 -3.40 11.43
N SER A 59 -2.68 -2.49 12.02
CA SER A 59 -3.74 -2.82 12.98
C SER A 59 -5.07 -3.21 12.33
N ASN A 60 -5.32 -2.82 11.07
CA ASN A 60 -6.60 -3.03 10.41
C ASN A 60 -6.46 -3.49 8.95
N ARG A 61 -7.47 -4.21 8.47
CA ARG A 61 -7.59 -4.58 7.06
C ARG A 61 -7.66 -3.36 6.13
N HIS A 62 -8.11 -2.23 6.64
CA HIS A 62 -8.26 -0.97 5.90
C HIS A 62 -7.01 -0.07 5.93
N ASP A 63 -5.91 -0.49 6.55
CA ASP A 63 -4.69 0.33 6.58
C ASP A 63 -4.14 0.69 5.20
N PRO A 64 -4.19 -0.21 4.18
CA PRO A 64 -3.82 0.18 2.81
C PRO A 64 -4.71 1.30 2.26
N GLU A 65 -6.02 1.26 2.51
CA GLU A 65 -6.94 2.34 2.15
C GLU A 65 -6.65 3.63 2.92
N VAL A 66 -6.33 3.55 4.23
CA VAL A 66 -5.90 4.71 5.03
C VAL A 66 -4.65 5.35 4.43
N MET A 67 -3.65 4.54 4.08
CA MET A 67 -2.42 5.02 3.45
C MET A 67 -2.65 5.60 2.05
N PHE A 68 -3.60 5.05 1.28
CA PHE A 68 -4.03 5.66 0.02
C PHE A 68 -4.64 7.05 0.26
N GLY A 69 -5.56 7.17 1.23
CA GLY A 69 -6.15 8.46 1.61
C GLY A 69 -5.12 9.45 2.12
N PHE A 70 -4.13 8.99 2.88
CA PHE A 70 -3.01 9.81 3.33
C PHE A 70 -2.22 10.35 2.14
N GLY A 71 -1.95 9.52 1.13
CA GLY A 71 -1.34 9.94 -0.13
C GLY A 71 -2.08 11.09 -0.80
N LEU A 72 -3.42 11.07 -0.81
CA LEU A 72 -4.24 12.18 -1.31
C LEU A 72 -4.04 13.46 -0.49
N ALA A 73 -3.99 13.35 0.84
CA ALA A 73 -3.80 14.49 1.73
C ALA A 73 -2.44 15.17 1.56
N VAL A 74 -1.41 14.42 1.16
CA VAL A 74 -0.04 14.94 0.94
C VAL A 74 0.32 15.14 -0.54
N ASP A 75 -0.63 14.94 -1.45
CA ASP A 75 -0.43 15.00 -2.91
C ASP A 75 0.75 14.12 -3.39
N GLU A 76 0.73 12.86 -2.95
CA GLU A 76 1.63 11.80 -3.37
C GLU A 76 0.89 10.49 -3.69
N GLU A 77 1.57 9.61 -4.42
CA GLU A 77 1.12 8.25 -4.69
C GLU A 77 2.15 7.24 -4.16
N PHE A 78 1.66 6.08 -3.78
CA PHE A 78 2.48 5.02 -3.21
C PHE A 78 2.36 3.73 -4.01
N ASN A 79 3.47 3.01 -4.13
CA ASN A 79 3.43 1.58 -4.41
C ASN A 79 3.23 0.83 -3.08
N PHE A 80 2.66 -0.36 -3.18
CA PHE A 80 2.39 -1.21 -2.01
C PHE A 80 2.88 -2.63 -2.25
N ILE A 81 3.22 -3.32 -1.18
CA ILE A 81 3.44 -4.76 -1.17
C ILE A 81 2.27 -5.43 -0.45
N ALA A 82 1.76 -6.53 -0.98
CA ALA A 82 0.69 -7.31 -0.36
C ALA A 82 0.92 -8.81 -0.52
N ALA A 83 0.40 -9.60 0.41
CA ALA A 83 0.50 -11.05 0.35
C ALA A 83 -0.14 -11.60 -0.94
N ARG A 84 0.51 -12.58 -1.58
CA ARG A 84 0.11 -13.09 -2.90
C ARG A 84 -1.34 -13.56 -2.96
N GLU A 85 -1.83 -14.21 -1.91
CA GLU A 85 -3.20 -14.70 -1.78
C GLU A 85 -4.26 -13.59 -1.90
N VAL A 86 -3.92 -12.35 -1.51
CA VAL A 86 -4.83 -11.19 -1.60
C VAL A 86 -5.17 -10.88 -3.06
N PHE A 87 -4.28 -11.23 -4.00
CA PHE A 87 -4.52 -11.02 -5.43
C PHE A 87 -5.57 -11.99 -5.99
N ASP A 88 -5.79 -13.14 -5.36
CA ASP A 88 -6.79 -14.13 -5.82
C ASP A 88 -8.20 -13.83 -5.30
N TYR A 89 -8.35 -12.90 -4.35
CA TYR A 89 -9.66 -12.51 -3.81
C TYR A 89 -10.61 -12.01 -4.89
N ASN A 90 -11.92 -12.27 -4.68
CA ASN A 90 -13.00 -11.93 -5.60
C ASN A 90 -12.76 -12.48 -7.02
N ASN A 91 -12.32 -13.74 -7.11
CA ASN A 91 -11.97 -14.41 -8.37
C ASN A 91 -10.92 -13.61 -9.19
N GLY A 92 -9.89 -13.11 -8.51
CA GLY A 92 -8.80 -12.36 -9.13
C GLY A 92 -9.09 -10.89 -9.46
N ARG A 93 -10.34 -10.42 -9.30
CA ARG A 93 -10.69 -9.01 -9.55
C ARG A 93 -9.95 -8.06 -8.61
N ASN A 94 -9.71 -8.49 -7.36
CA ASN A 94 -8.95 -7.71 -6.41
C ASN A 94 -7.50 -7.56 -6.87
N GLY A 95 -6.85 -8.65 -7.28
CA GLY A 95 -5.49 -8.61 -7.82
C GLY A 95 -5.37 -7.73 -9.06
N TRP A 96 -6.36 -7.79 -9.97
CA TRP A 96 -6.38 -6.91 -11.14
C TRP A 96 -6.39 -5.43 -10.74
N LEU A 97 -7.18 -5.03 -9.75
CA LEU A 97 -7.22 -3.64 -9.28
C LEU A 97 -5.93 -3.26 -8.54
N LEU A 98 -5.46 -4.12 -7.65
CA LEU A 98 -4.24 -3.92 -6.86
C LEU A 98 -3.01 -3.66 -7.75
N GLN A 99 -2.82 -4.47 -8.80
CA GLN A 99 -1.72 -4.23 -9.74
C GLN A 99 -1.80 -2.85 -10.38
N ARG A 100 -3.00 -2.33 -10.63
CA ARG A 100 -3.24 -1.07 -11.39
C ARG A 100 -3.04 0.16 -10.54
N VAL A 101 -3.18 0.02 -9.22
CA VAL A 101 -2.81 1.05 -8.25
C VAL A 101 -1.36 0.90 -7.76
N GLY A 102 -0.55 0.06 -8.43
CA GLY A 102 0.87 -0.05 -8.15
C GLY A 102 1.22 -1.03 -7.02
N THR A 103 0.30 -1.90 -6.61
CA THR A 103 0.58 -2.96 -5.63
C THR A 103 1.18 -4.20 -6.32
N TYR A 104 2.18 -4.81 -5.71
CA TYR A 104 2.76 -6.08 -6.15
C TYR A 104 2.74 -7.13 -5.05
N SER A 105 2.84 -8.41 -5.45
CA SER A 105 2.71 -9.50 -4.51
C SER A 105 4.01 -9.84 -3.79
N VAL A 106 3.89 -10.43 -2.61
CA VAL A 106 4.96 -11.19 -1.96
C VAL A 106 4.45 -12.54 -1.50
N VAL A 107 5.24 -13.59 -1.74
CA VAL A 107 5.03 -14.92 -1.16
C VAL A 107 5.68 -14.95 0.22
N ARG A 108 4.86 -15.18 1.25
CA ARG A 108 5.31 -15.25 2.63
C ARG A 108 5.86 -16.64 2.96
N GLY A 109 6.85 -16.71 3.85
CA GLY A 109 7.47 -17.97 4.28
C GLY A 109 8.32 -18.69 3.23
N ALA A 110 8.60 -18.04 2.09
CA ALA A 110 9.47 -18.56 1.04
C ALA A 110 10.32 -17.43 0.44
N VAL A 111 11.43 -17.80 -0.19
CA VAL A 111 12.31 -16.83 -0.86
C VAL A 111 11.64 -16.33 -2.14
N ASP A 112 11.09 -15.12 -2.10
CA ASP A 112 10.44 -14.47 -3.25
C ASP A 112 11.41 -13.51 -3.98
N ARG A 113 12.28 -14.08 -4.82
CA ARG A 113 13.31 -13.32 -5.54
C ARG A 113 12.74 -12.20 -6.42
N ASP A 114 11.57 -12.42 -7.02
CA ASP A 114 10.94 -11.44 -7.91
C ASP A 114 10.37 -10.25 -7.13
N SER A 115 9.77 -10.50 -5.97
CA SER A 115 9.31 -9.44 -5.07
C SER A 115 10.47 -8.61 -4.52
N PHE A 116 11.57 -9.25 -4.10
CA PHE A 116 12.79 -8.55 -3.67
C PHE A 116 13.42 -7.72 -4.79
N LYS A 117 13.51 -8.27 -6.01
CA LYS A 117 14.01 -7.54 -7.17
C LYS A 117 13.13 -6.32 -7.47
N THR A 118 11.81 -6.50 -7.50
CA THR A 118 10.84 -5.41 -7.73
C THR A 118 10.95 -4.32 -6.67
N THR A 119 11.11 -4.71 -5.40
CA THR A 119 11.29 -3.78 -4.28
C THR A 119 12.54 -2.93 -4.49
N ARG A 120 13.67 -3.57 -4.85
CA ARG A 120 14.92 -2.87 -5.16
C ARG A 120 14.77 -1.93 -6.35
N ASP A 121 14.11 -2.37 -7.42
CA ASP A 121 13.91 -1.57 -8.62
C ASP A 121 13.03 -0.34 -8.34
N ILE A 122 11.97 -0.48 -7.54
CA ILE A 122 11.13 0.64 -7.09
C ILE A 122 11.94 1.62 -6.23
N LEU A 123 12.72 1.13 -5.26
CA LEU A 123 13.51 1.99 -4.38
C LEU A 123 14.69 2.67 -5.10
N ALA A 124 15.26 2.03 -6.13
CA ALA A 124 16.37 2.56 -6.90
C ALA A 124 15.92 3.46 -8.07
N HIS A 125 14.80 3.16 -8.72
CA HIS A 125 14.41 3.79 -9.98
C HIS A 125 12.95 4.27 -10.03
N GLY A 126 12.12 3.87 -9.07
CA GLY A 126 10.72 4.23 -8.99
C GLY A 126 10.48 5.71 -8.69
N LYS A 127 9.29 6.18 -9.07
CA LYS A 127 8.82 7.56 -8.82
C LYS A 127 8.02 7.70 -7.53
N LYS A 128 7.36 6.61 -7.09
CA LYS A 128 6.48 6.56 -5.93
C LYS A 128 7.25 6.03 -4.72
N LYS A 129 6.91 6.50 -3.52
CA LYS A 129 7.40 5.86 -2.29
C LYS A 129 6.76 4.47 -2.16
N LEU A 130 7.44 3.56 -1.47
CA LEU A 130 6.93 2.22 -1.23
C LEU A 130 6.38 2.14 0.20
N VAL A 131 5.14 1.68 0.34
CA VAL A 131 4.53 1.36 1.63
C VAL A 131 4.65 -0.15 1.86
N LEU A 132 5.18 -0.54 3.01
CA LEU A 132 5.18 -1.93 3.48
C LEU A 132 4.73 -1.98 4.93
N PHE A 133 4.04 -3.05 5.29
CA PHE A 133 3.62 -3.31 6.66
C PHE A 133 4.60 -4.33 7.26
N PRO A 134 5.59 -3.89 8.06
CA PRO A 134 6.69 -4.73 8.52
C PRO A 134 6.26 -5.84 9.50
N GLU A 135 5.04 -5.76 10.04
CA GLU A 135 4.45 -6.81 10.86
C GLU A 135 4.04 -8.06 10.06
N GLY A 136 3.93 -7.98 8.73
CA GLY A 136 3.61 -9.13 7.86
C GLY A 136 2.17 -9.67 7.96
N GLU A 137 1.44 -9.28 8.99
CA GLU A 137 0.07 -9.67 9.32
C GLU A 137 -0.71 -8.49 9.95
N ILE A 138 -2.03 -8.64 10.07
CA ILE A 138 -2.89 -7.65 10.73
C ILE A 138 -2.99 -7.96 12.23
N SER A 139 -2.53 -7.05 13.09
CA SER A 139 -2.56 -7.24 14.55
C SER A 139 -3.97 -7.23 15.14
N LYS A 140 -4.92 -6.54 14.49
CA LYS A 140 -6.28 -6.25 14.98
C LYS A 140 -6.32 -5.46 16.29
N GLN A 141 -5.19 -4.84 16.67
CA GLN A 141 -5.01 -4.10 17.90
C GLN A 141 -4.31 -2.77 17.60
N ASN A 142 -4.92 -1.65 18.00
CA ASN A 142 -4.35 -0.33 17.71
C ASN A 142 -3.18 0.02 18.64
N ASP A 143 -3.19 -0.48 19.86
CA ASP A 143 -2.20 -0.14 20.91
C ASP A 143 -1.10 -1.21 21.04
N PHE A 144 -1.02 -2.12 20.07
CA PHE A 144 -0.05 -3.21 20.05
C PHE A 144 0.62 -3.31 18.69
N LEU A 145 1.96 -3.32 18.73
CA LEU A 145 2.80 -3.55 17.57
C LEU A 145 3.34 -4.99 17.64
N MET A 146 3.05 -5.79 16.62
CA MET A 146 3.66 -7.12 16.51
C MET A 146 5.16 -7.03 16.28
N PRO A 147 5.92 -8.10 16.58
CA PRO A 147 7.30 -8.20 16.15
C PRO A 147 7.42 -7.95 14.65
N LEU A 148 8.44 -7.16 14.25
CA LEU A 148 8.70 -6.88 12.86
C LEU A 148 9.40 -8.09 12.22
N GLU A 149 8.98 -8.44 11.01
CA GLU A 149 9.60 -9.52 10.23
C GLU A 149 11.06 -9.19 9.91
N SER A 150 11.97 -10.16 10.05
CA SER A 150 13.41 -9.95 9.88
C SER A 150 13.85 -9.78 8.42
N GLY A 151 13.00 -10.19 7.47
CA GLY A 151 13.30 -10.23 6.04
C GLY A 151 13.74 -11.60 5.55
#